data_AF-A0A1G7NYS9-F1
#
_entry.id   AF-A0A1G7NYS9-F1
#
_cell.length_a   1.000
_cell.length_b   1.000
_cell.length_c   1.000
_cell.angle_alpha   90.00
_cell.angle_beta   90.00
_cell.angle_gamma   90.00
#
_symmetry.space_group_name_H-M   'P 1'
#
loop_
_entity.id
_entity.type
_entity.pdbx_description
1 polymer ?
#
loop_
_entity_poly.entity_id
_entity_poly.type
_entity_poly.pdbx_seq_one_letter_code
_entity_poly.pdbx_strand_id
1 'polypeptide(L)'
;MKKELFYVILILFVIFAGYKFVKSIEGIETADLEYNTVYSEKYDEDLFNDKLLGKSKKEIIGKLGKPLRTENIESYSKFLYRDKKDSIYIDCSGGVDLSSYNITDKSYSFLTFEFDSKNNVKEVYEVRYAEKFDSDSLIGISKDDVIKKFGNPIQIAQINFDETIVSFSNIKDGAYTGKKPKIHIRSIVFAPNDIATKIIKTDGNPYNQSENLCKIINN
;
A
#
# COMPACT_ATOMS: atom_id res chain seq x y z
N MET A 1 59.40 11.15 38.58
CA MET A 1 59.02 11.99 37.40
C MET A 1 58.98 11.27 36.05
N LYS A 2 60.09 10.89 35.37
CA LYS A 2 59.99 10.32 34.00
C LYS A 2 59.24 8.98 33.91
N LYS A 3 59.44 8.09 34.90
CA LYS A 3 58.74 6.78 34.96
C LYS A 3 57.25 6.95 35.29
N GLU A 4 56.91 7.85 36.20
CA GLU A 4 55.51 8.14 36.55
C GLU A 4 54.76 8.77 35.37
N LEU A 5 55.39 9.68 34.63
CA LEU A 5 54.82 10.23 33.39
C LEU A 5 54.62 9.14 32.33
N PHE A 6 55.56 8.19 32.22
CA PHE A 6 55.42 7.04 31.32
C PHE A 6 54.24 6.15 31.71
N TYR A 7 54.05 5.86 33.01
CA TYR A 7 52.91 5.08 33.47
C TYR A 7 51.57 5.80 33.23
N VAL A 8 51.52 7.12 33.43
CA VAL A 8 50.33 7.92 33.14
C VAL A 8 49.99 7.88 31.65
N ILE A 9 50.98 8.04 30.77
CA ILE A 9 50.77 7.97 29.31
C ILE A 9 50.33 6.57 28.88
N LEU A 10 50.92 5.52 29.45
CA LEU A 10 50.55 4.13 29.16
C LEU A 10 49.10 3.85 29.56
N ILE A 11 48.68 4.31 30.74
CA ILE A 11 47.30 4.15 31.21
C ILE A 11 46.32 4.88 30.28
N LEU A 12 46.64 6.12 29.90
CA LEU A 12 45.81 6.89 28.95
C LEU A 12 45.69 6.18 27.59
N PHE A 13 46.78 5.58 27.10
CA PHE A 13 46.77 4.83 25.85
C PHE A 13 45.90 3.56 25.94
N VAL A 14 46.00 2.81 27.03
CA VAL A 14 45.18 1.60 27.26
C VAL A 14 43.69 1.96 27.35
N ILE A 15 43.34 3.04 28.04
CA ILE A 15 41.95 3.53 28.13
C ILE A 15 41.44 3.92 26.74
N PHE A 16 42.24 4.63 25.94
CA PHE A 16 41.85 5.04 24.59
C PHE A 16 41.70 3.84 23.64
N ALA A 17 42.62 2.87 23.71
CA ALA A 17 42.55 1.64 22.93
C ALA A 17 41.33 0.80 23.31
N GLY A 18 41.04 0.68 24.61
CA GLY A 18 39.83 0.02 25.12
C GLY A 18 38.55 0.70 24.64
N TYR A 19 38.48 2.04 24.72
CA TYR A 19 37.34 2.81 24.20
C TYR A 19 37.14 2.60 22.69
N LYS A 20 38.22 2.62 21.90
CA LYS A 20 38.16 2.34 20.46
C LYS A 20 37.69 0.91 20.18
N PHE A 21 38.15 -0.07 20.95
CA PHE A 21 37.75 -1.46 20.80
C PHE A 21 36.27 -1.69 21.15
N VAL A 22 35.78 -1.13 22.27
CA VAL A 22 34.35 -1.15 22.63
C VAL A 22 33.51 -0.51 21.52
N LYS A 23 33.92 0.66 21.01
CA LYS A 23 33.23 1.33 19.91
C LYS A 23 33.25 0.53 18.60
N SER A 24 34.32 -0.22 18.34
CA SER A 24 34.37 -1.15 17.20
C SER A 24 33.47 -2.36 17.41
N ILE A 25 33.37 -2.91 18.62
CA ILE A 25 32.45 -4.02 18.93
C ILE A 25 30.99 -3.57 18.84
N GLU A 26 30.65 -2.38 19.36
CA GLU A 26 29.32 -1.76 19.17
C GLU A 26 29.01 -1.54 17.67
N GLY A 27 30.03 -1.29 16.86
CA GLY A 27 29.91 -1.22 15.39
C GLY A 27 29.82 -2.58 14.68
N ILE A 28 30.11 -3.69 15.36
CA ILE A 28 30.00 -5.07 14.84
C ILE A 28 28.65 -5.71 15.22
N GLU A 29 28.01 -5.27 16.31
CA GLU A 29 26.64 -5.68 16.68
C GLU A 29 25.55 -5.02 15.81
N THR A 30 25.90 -4.08 14.94
CA THR A 30 25.03 -3.75 13.82
C THR A 30 25.22 -4.84 12.77
N ALA A 31 24.50 -5.95 12.98
CA ALA A 31 24.36 -6.99 11.96
C ALA A 31 24.14 -6.30 10.62
N ASP A 32 24.98 -6.65 9.65
CA ASP A 32 24.89 -6.15 8.29
C ASP A 32 23.43 -6.31 7.84
N LEU A 33 22.74 -5.17 7.66
CA LEU A 33 21.33 -5.11 7.24
C LEU A 33 21.18 -5.53 5.78
N GLU A 34 22.25 -6.00 5.16
CA GLU A 34 22.22 -6.61 3.84
C GLU A 34 21.64 -8.02 3.91
N TYR A 35 20.33 -8.05 3.67
CA TYR A 35 19.67 -9.05 2.82
C TYR A 35 20.07 -10.51 3.06
N ASN A 36 19.74 -11.04 4.23
CA ASN A 36 19.46 -12.46 4.28
C ASN A 36 17.95 -12.60 4.27
N THR A 37 17.40 -13.12 3.17
CA THR A 37 15.97 -13.47 2.96
C THR A 37 15.85 -15.00 2.90
N VAL A 38 14.89 -15.56 3.62
CA VAL A 38 14.54 -16.98 3.71
C VAL A 38 13.08 -16.99 3.35
N TYR A 39 12.85 -17.53 2.17
CA TYR A 39 11.63 -17.51 1.40
C TYR A 39 10.58 -18.45 2.01
N SER A 40 9.37 -18.49 1.42
CA SER A 40 8.73 -19.81 1.33
C SER A 40 9.67 -20.69 0.52
N GLU A 41 9.93 -21.94 0.92
CA GLU A 41 10.91 -22.83 0.26
C GLU A 41 10.69 -23.03 -1.26
N LYS A 42 9.60 -22.50 -1.83
CA LYS A 42 9.15 -22.68 -3.22
C LYS A 42 9.01 -21.38 -4.02
N TYR A 43 9.41 -20.22 -3.49
CA TYR A 43 9.32 -18.98 -4.26
C TYR A 43 10.37 -18.96 -5.39
N ASP A 44 9.89 -18.97 -6.63
CA ASP A 44 10.68 -18.87 -7.84
C ASP A 44 9.99 -17.88 -8.78
N GLU A 45 10.68 -16.77 -9.06
CA GLU A 45 10.15 -15.66 -9.86
C GLU A 45 9.88 -16.07 -11.31
N ASP A 46 10.66 -17.01 -11.86
CA ASP A 46 10.49 -17.50 -13.22
C ASP A 46 9.17 -18.26 -13.39
N LEU A 47 8.56 -18.73 -12.30
CA LEU A 47 7.25 -19.38 -12.34
C LEU A 47 6.09 -18.40 -12.50
N PHE A 48 6.26 -17.11 -12.19
CA PHE A 48 5.24 -16.07 -12.35
C PHE A 48 5.23 -15.52 -13.77
N ASN A 49 4.64 -16.27 -14.68
CA ASN A 49 4.47 -15.90 -16.08
C ASN A 49 3.11 -16.37 -16.60
N ASP A 50 2.80 -16.01 -17.84
CA ASP A 50 1.49 -16.23 -18.47
C ASP A 50 1.05 -17.70 -18.50
N LYS A 51 1.95 -18.67 -18.27
CA LYS A 51 1.59 -20.10 -18.11
C LYS A 51 0.73 -20.38 -16.89
N LEU A 52 0.61 -19.43 -15.95
CA LEU A 52 -0.31 -19.54 -14.81
C LEU A 52 -1.74 -19.15 -15.17
N LEU A 53 -1.95 -18.36 -16.24
CA LEU A 53 -3.30 -17.96 -16.67
C LEU A 53 -4.11 -19.19 -17.10
N GLY A 54 -5.40 -19.20 -16.75
CA GLY A 54 -6.30 -20.31 -17.01
C GLY A 54 -6.15 -21.51 -16.06
N LYS A 55 -5.15 -21.53 -15.18
CA LYS A 55 -5.02 -22.57 -14.15
C LYS A 55 -5.92 -22.28 -12.97
N SER A 56 -6.34 -23.35 -12.29
CA SER A 56 -7.09 -23.23 -11.05
C SER A 56 -6.22 -22.73 -9.90
N LYS A 57 -6.84 -22.05 -8.94
CA LYS A 57 -6.22 -21.63 -7.68
C LYS A 57 -5.52 -22.78 -6.96
N LYS A 58 -6.13 -23.97 -6.96
CA LYS A 58 -5.56 -25.18 -6.35
C LYS A 58 -4.25 -25.61 -7.03
N GLU A 59 -4.21 -25.65 -8.36
CA GLU A 59 -2.99 -26.01 -9.12
C GLU A 59 -1.87 -25.00 -8.87
N ILE A 60 -2.21 -23.71 -8.87
CA ILE A 60 -1.25 -22.63 -8.65
C ILE A 60 -0.66 -22.69 -7.25
N ILE A 61 -1.51 -22.83 -6.20
CA ILE A 61 -1.03 -23.00 -4.82
C ILE A 61 -0.22 -24.29 -4.66
N GLY A 62 -0.61 -25.38 -5.31
CA GLY A 62 0.16 -26.62 -5.32
C GLY A 62 1.57 -26.43 -5.88
N LYS A 63 1.70 -25.62 -6.95
CA LYS A 63 2.97 -25.32 -7.61
C LYS A 63 3.83 -24.31 -6.84
N LEU A 64 3.24 -23.19 -6.41
CA LEU A 64 3.95 -22.04 -5.83
C LEU A 64 4.06 -22.09 -4.30
N GLY A 65 3.34 -23.01 -3.66
CA GLY A 65 3.26 -23.12 -2.21
C GLY A 65 2.16 -22.25 -1.59
N LYS A 66 2.15 -22.20 -0.26
CA LYS A 66 1.15 -21.46 0.51
C LYS A 66 1.30 -19.96 0.22
N PRO A 67 0.22 -19.25 -0.14
CA PRO A 67 0.30 -17.82 -0.38
C PRO A 67 0.56 -17.06 0.92
N LEU A 68 1.17 -15.88 0.80
CA LEU A 68 1.35 -14.98 1.95
C LEU A 68 0.00 -14.42 2.39
N ARG A 69 -0.78 -13.93 1.42
CA ARG A 69 -2.07 -13.27 1.66
C ARG A 69 -3.06 -13.72 0.60
N THR A 70 -4.30 -13.86 1.02
CA THR A 70 -5.45 -13.99 0.13
C THR A 70 -6.45 -12.91 0.53
N GLU A 71 -6.94 -12.18 -0.45
CA GLU A 71 -7.87 -11.07 -0.24
C GLU A 71 -8.98 -11.15 -1.29
N ASN A 72 -10.21 -10.93 -0.86
CA ASN A 72 -11.32 -10.76 -1.77
C ASN A 72 -11.46 -9.27 -2.02
N ILE A 73 -11.47 -8.88 -3.29
CA ILE A 73 -11.77 -7.52 -3.69
C ILE A 73 -13.22 -7.49 -4.12
N GLU A 74 -13.99 -6.66 -3.43
CA GLU A 74 -15.34 -6.33 -3.83
C GLU A 74 -15.30 -5.17 -4.83
N SER A 75 -16.20 -5.22 -5.80
CA SER A 75 -16.47 -4.12 -6.69
C SER A 75 -16.89 -2.89 -5.89
N TYR A 76 -16.33 -1.76 -6.27
CA TYR A 76 -16.67 -0.46 -5.69
C TYR A 76 -16.46 0.65 -6.70
N SER A 77 -17.05 1.80 -6.41
CA SER A 77 -16.71 3.04 -7.12
C SER A 77 -16.66 4.19 -6.15
N LYS A 78 -15.83 5.18 -6.45
CA LYS A 78 -15.72 6.43 -5.71
C LYS A 78 -15.82 7.61 -6.66
N PHE A 79 -16.71 8.54 -6.37
CA PHE A 79 -16.92 9.75 -7.14
C PHE A 79 -16.30 10.94 -6.42
N LEU A 80 -15.64 11.81 -7.19
CA LEU A 80 -15.08 13.07 -6.70
C LEU A 80 -15.77 14.26 -7.37
N TYR A 81 -16.30 15.15 -6.55
CA TYR A 81 -16.82 16.46 -6.91
C TYR A 81 -15.90 17.53 -6.32
N ARG A 82 -15.40 18.43 -7.17
CA ARG A 82 -14.48 19.53 -6.83
C ARG A 82 -14.46 20.57 -7.94
N ASP A 83 -13.79 21.70 -7.72
CA ASP A 83 -13.48 22.61 -8.83
C ASP A 83 -12.39 21.98 -9.73
N LYS A 84 -12.51 22.15 -11.05
CA LYS A 84 -11.47 21.74 -12.02
C LYS A 84 -10.14 22.46 -11.78
N LYS A 85 -10.14 23.61 -11.11
CA LYS A 85 -8.94 24.36 -10.72
C LYS A 85 -8.22 23.79 -9.49
N ASP A 86 -8.86 22.94 -8.71
CA ASP A 86 -8.24 22.35 -7.52
C ASP A 86 -7.21 21.26 -7.90
N SER A 87 -6.32 20.91 -6.99
CA SER A 87 -5.30 19.86 -7.17
C SER A 87 -5.63 18.54 -6.45
N ILE A 88 -6.85 18.40 -5.94
CA ILE A 88 -7.33 17.24 -5.16
C ILE A 88 -7.69 16.11 -6.13
N TYR A 89 -7.34 14.86 -5.84
CA TYR A 89 -7.76 13.72 -6.66
C TYR A 89 -8.02 12.49 -5.81
N ILE A 90 -8.74 11.52 -6.38
CA ILE A 90 -8.88 10.18 -5.77
C ILE A 90 -7.84 9.25 -6.36
N ASP A 91 -7.28 8.40 -5.51
CA ASP A 91 -6.32 7.38 -5.93
C ASP A 91 -6.95 5.98 -5.98
N CYS A 92 -6.20 5.03 -6.53
CA CYS A 92 -6.60 3.63 -6.64
C CYS A 92 -6.59 2.86 -5.31
N SER A 93 -6.09 3.47 -4.23
CA SER A 93 -6.10 2.90 -2.88
C SER A 93 -7.39 3.18 -2.12
N GLY A 94 -8.34 3.91 -2.73
CA GLY A 94 -9.59 4.33 -2.10
C GLY A 94 -9.44 5.62 -1.30
N GLY A 95 -8.24 6.21 -1.28
CA GLY A 95 -7.95 7.47 -0.61
C GLY A 95 -8.31 8.70 -1.45
N VAL A 96 -8.41 9.85 -0.76
CA VAL A 96 -8.33 11.17 -1.40
C VAL A 96 -6.91 11.67 -1.19
N ASP A 97 -6.20 11.98 -2.28
CA ASP A 97 -4.89 12.60 -2.20
C ASP A 97 -5.05 14.08 -1.84
N LEU A 98 -4.68 14.38 -0.61
CA LEU A 98 -4.66 15.70 -0.02
C LEU A 98 -3.22 16.24 0.15
N SER A 99 -2.22 15.65 -0.49
CA SER A 99 -0.83 16.10 -0.39
C SER A 99 -0.62 17.54 -0.88
N SER A 100 -1.49 17.99 -1.79
CA SER A 100 -1.55 19.37 -2.26
C SER A 100 -2.49 20.27 -1.44
N TYR A 101 -3.21 19.70 -0.46
CA TYR A 101 -4.15 20.41 0.38
C TYR A 101 -3.41 21.25 1.43
N ASN A 102 -3.42 22.56 1.26
CA ASN A 102 -2.94 23.47 2.30
C ASN A 102 -4.11 23.84 3.23
N ILE A 103 -4.12 23.29 4.45
CA ILE A 103 -5.15 23.54 5.49
C ILE A 103 -5.32 25.04 5.79
N THR A 104 -4.31 25.87 5.53
CA THR A 104 -4.39 27.31 5.76
C THR A 104 -5.10 28.08 4.64
N ASP A 105 -5.24 27.49 3.46
CA ASP A 105 -5.92 28.09 2.32
C ASP A 105 -7.37 27.61 2.27
N LYS A 106 -8.32 28.51 2.56
CA LYS A 106 -9.74 28.19 2.74
C LYS A 106 -10.51 28.01 1.44
N SER A 107 -9.83 28.00 0.29
CA SER A 107 -10.46 27.95 -1.03
C SER A 107 -10.82 26.54 -1.50
N TYR A 108 -10.28 25.49 -0.88
CA TYR A 108 -10.54 24.13 -1.31
C TYR A 108 -11.91 23.64 -0.84
N SER A 109 -12.69 23.08 -1.75
CA SER A 109 -13.95 22.42 -1.44
C SER A 109 -14.13 21.18 -2.28
N PHE A 110 -14.26 20.04 -1.63
CA PHE A 110 -14.52 18.77 -2.32
C PHE A 110 -15.51 17.90 -1.56
N LEU A 111 -16.13 17.01 -2.31
CA LEU A 111 -17.09 16.03 -1.82
C LEU A 111 -16.84 14.73 -2.55
N THR A 112 -16.72 13.65 -1.79
CA THR A 112 -16.57 12.30 -2.33
C THR A 112 -17.67 11.39 -1.85
N PHE A 113 -18.06 10.48 -2.72
CA PHE A 113 -19.01 9.40 -2.45
C PHE A 113 -18.34 8.08 -2.75
N GLU A 114 -18.24 7.20 -1.76
CA GLU A 114 -17.91 5.79 -1.99
C GLU A 114 -19.21 4.99 -2.10
N PHE A 115 -19.28 4.11 -3.09
CA PHE A 115 -20.42 3.25 -3.36
C PHE A 115 -20.06 1.79 -3.09
N ASP A 116 -21.00 1.07 -2.48
CA ASP A 116 -20.93 -0.38 -2.34
C ASP A 116 -21.17 -1.11 -3.69
N SER A 117 -21.05 -2.44 -3.67
CA SER A 117 -21.30 -3.31 -4.83
C SER A 117 -22.75 -3.27 -5.36
N LYS A 118 -23.68 -2.72 -4.57
CA LYS A 118 -25.09 -2.49 -4.96
C LYS A 118 -25.32 -1.07 -5.48
N ASN A 119 -24.24 -0.30 -5.69
CA ASN A 119 -24.27 1.09 -6.14
C ASN A 119 -25.00 2.04 -5.18
N ASN A 120 -24.97 1.77 -3.87
CA ASN A 120 -25.49 2.68 -2.85
C ASN A 120 -24.34 3.38 -2.14
N VAL A 121 -24.55 4.62 -1.72
CA VAL A 121 -23.57 5.39 -0.94
C VAL A 121 -23.29 4.66 0.37
N LYS A 122 -22.03 4.30 0.57
CA LYS A 122 -21.52 3.67 1.78
C LYS A 122 -20.77 4.66 2.67
N GLU A 123 -20.09 5.61 2.05
CA GLU A 123 -19.32 6.63 2.76
C GLU A 123 -19.36 7.95 1.99
N VAL A 124 -19.41 9.04 2.75
CA VAL A 124 -19.31 10.40 2.24
C VAL A 124 -18.16 11.07 2.97
N TYR A 125 -17.21 11.61 2.20
CA TYR A 125 -16.12 12.39 2.76
C TYR A 125 -16.05 13.74 2.09
N GLU A 126 -16.15 14.80 2.88
CA GLU A 126 -16.21 16.17 2.40
C GLU A 126 -15.33 17.10 3.21
N VAL A 127 -14.87 18.15 2.54
CA VAL A 127 -14.29 19.33 3.18
C VAL A 127 -14.94 20.53 2.51
N ARG A 128 -15.77 21.25 3.27
CA ARG A 128 -16.41 22.50 2.84
C ARG A 128 -16.30 23.56 3.93
N TYR A 129 -16.03 24.80 3.52
CA TYR A 129 -15.98 25.93 4.43
C TYR A 129 -17.34 26.64 4.66
N ALA A 130 -18.45 26.21 4.05
CA ALA A 130 -19.69 27.02 4.09
C ALA A 130 -21.03 26.30 4.25
N GLU A 131 -21.17 25.00 3.98
CA GLU A 131 -22.46 24.30 4.13
C GLU A 131 -22.27 23.04 4.98
N LYS A 132 -22.88 23.04 6.17
CA LYS A 132 -23.09 21.81 6.94
C LYS A 132 -24.18 21.01 6.23
N PHE A 133 -23.79 20.17 5.30
CA PHE A 133 -24.69 19.15 4.81
C PHE A 133 -24.64 17.94 5.78
N ASP A 134 -25.77 17.29 6.03
CA ASP A 134 -25.81 16.09 6.87
C ASP A 134 -25.34 14.87 6.06
N SER A 135 -24.03 14.64 6.00
CA SER A 135 -23.42 13.54 5.24
C SER A 135 -24.06 12.17 5.52
N ASP A 136 -24.52 11.95 6.75
CA ASP A 136 -25.14 10.69 7.16
C ASP A 136 -26.49 10.47 6.46
N SER A 137 -27.20 11.55 6.12
CA SER A 137 -28.46 11.49 5.36
C SER A 137 -28.28 11.01 3.91
N LEU A 138 -27.05 11.00 3.39
CA LEU A 138 -26.76 10.52 2.03
C LEU A 138 -26.40 9.04 1.99
N ILE A 139 -26.14 8.41 3.13
CA ILE A 139 -25.84 6.98 3.19
C ILE A 139 -27.05 6.18 2.69
N GLY A 140 -26.79 5.19 1.84
CA GLY A 140 -27.81 4.34 1.22
C GLY A 140 -28.47 4.93 -0.04
N ILE A 141 -28.20 6.19 -0.40
CA ILE A 141 -28.72 6.77 -1.65
C ILE A 141 -28.08 6.08 -2.85
N SER A 142 -28.86 5.89 -3.92
CA SER A 142 -28.34 5.25 -5.14
C SER A 142 -27.34 6.15 -5.88
N LYS A 143 -26.40 5.53 -6.59
CA LYS A 143 -25.46 6.20 -7.49
C LYS A 143 -26.15 7.13 -8.50
N ASP A 144 -27.28 6.69 -9.06
CA ASP A 144 -28.03 7.48 -10.03
C ASP A 144 -28.67 8.72 -9.39
N ASP A 145 -29.17 8.60 -8.17
CA ASP A 145 -29.72 9.75 -7.42
C ASP A 145 -28.63 10.74 -7.02
N VAL A 146 -27.42 10.26 -6.69
CA VAL A 146 -26.26 11.15 -6.47
C VAL A 146 -25.93 11.92 -7.75
N ILE A 147 -25.84 11.26 -8.91
CA ILE A 147 -25.56 11.93 -10.18
C ILE A 147 -26.68 12.93 -10.52
N LYS A 148 -27.94 12.56 -10.28
CA LYS A 148 -29.09 13.44 -10.51
C LYS A 148 -29.05 14.70 -9.63
N LYS A 149 -28.59 14.57 -8.38
CA LYS A 149 -28.53 15.69 -7.42
C LYS A 149 -27.30 16.58 -7.59
N PHE A 150 -26.13 15.98 -7.85
CA PHE A 150 -24.84 16.68 -7.84
C PHE A 150 -24.23 16.87 -9.24
N GLY A 151 -24.84 16.29 -10.28
CA GLY A 151 -24.31 16.28 -11.64
C GLY A 151 -23.27 15.18 -11.86
N ASN A 152 -22.51 15.29 -12.94
CA ASN A 152 -21.43 14.34 -13.23
C ASN A 152 -20.22 14.61 -12.33
N PRO A 153 -19.59 13.58 -11.74
CA PRO A 153 -18.36 13.75 -10.99
C PRO A 153 -17.21 14.15 -11.91
N ILE A 154 -16.22 14.88 -11.38
CA ILE A 154 -14.99 15.24 -12.10
C ILE A 154 -14.10 14.01 -12.29
N GLN A 155 -14.08 13.13 -11.29
CA GLN A 155 -13.28 11.92 -11.30
C GLN A 155 -14.07 10.73 -10.76
N ILE A 156 -13.80 9.56 -11.34
CA ILE A 156 -14.33 8.27 -10.90
C ILE A 156 -13.15 7.31 -10.72
N ALA A 157 -13.01 6.75 -9.52
CA ALA A 157 -12.17 5.59 -9.25
C ALA A 157 -13.08 4.37 -9.14
N GLN A 158 -12.79 3.28 -9.85
CA GLN A 158 -13.65 2.09 -9.81
C GLN A 158 -12.91 0.78 -9.98
N ILE A 159 -13.40 -0.24 -9.27
CA ILE A 159 -13.14 -1.66 -9.49
C ILE A 159 -14.46 -2.32 -9.88
N ASN A 160 -14.52 -2.91 -11.07
CA ASN A 160 -15.76 -3.44 -11.66
C ASN A 160 -15.80 -4.97 -11.65
N PHE A 161 -15.14 -5.61 -10.69
CA PHE A 161 -15.08 -7.05 -10.58
C PHE A 161 -15.08 -7.45 -9.11
N ASP A 162 -15.62 -8.64 -8.85
CA ASP A 162 -15.52 -9.32 -7.56
C ASP A 162 -14.57 -10.50 -7.75
N GLU A 163 -13.30 -10.32 -7.38
CA GLU A 163 -12.25 -11.30 -7.65
C GLU A 163 -11.42 -11.57 -6.39
N THR A 164 -10.83 -12.76 -6.33
CA THR A 164 -9.88 -13.09 -5.28
C THR A 164 -8.47 -12.84 -5.75
N ILE A 165 -7.70 -12.16 -4.92
CA ILE A 165 -6.27 -11.95 -5.15
C ILE A 165 -5.49 -12.83 -4.21
N VAL A 166 -4.60 -13.60 -4.81
CA VAL A 166 -3.64 -14.40 -4.07
C VAL A 166 -2.28 -13.79 -4.29
N SER A 167 -1.69 -13.32 -3.19
CA SER A 167 -0.44 -12.59 -3.21
C SER A 167 0.67 -13.42 -2.63
N PHE A 168 1.74 -13.47 -3.41
CA PHE A 168 3.01 -14.03 -3.05
C PHE A 168 3.98 -12.85 -2.99
N SER A 169 4.88 -12.88 -2.03
CA SER A 169 5.84 -11.80 -1.88
C SER A 169 7.18 -12.37 -1.48
N ASN A 170 8.21 -11.67 -1.88
CA ASN A 170 9.54 -11.87 -1.33
C ASN A 170 9.69 -11.16 0.04
N ILE A 171 8.77 -11.43 0.97
CA ILE A 171 8.85 -10.92 2.35
C ILE A 171 9.33 -12.06 3.24
N LYS A 172 10.29 -11.75 4.10
CA LYS A 172 10.80 -12.66 5.13
C LYS A 172 9.93 -12.61 6.39
N ASP A 173 9.83 -13.73 7.11
CA ASP A 173 9.32 -13.71 8.49
C ASP A 173 10.27 -12.94 9.41
N GLY A 174 9.75 -11.90 10.07
CA GLY A 174 10.48 -11.08 11.04
C GLY A 174 9.78 -9.76 11.36
N ALA A 175 10.06 -9.19 12.54
CA ALA A 175 9.54 -7.89 12.92
C ALA A 175 10.17 -6.79 12.05
N TYR A 176 9.33 -6.05 11.33
CA TYR A 176 9.71 -4.92 10.49
C TYR A 176 10.06 -3.70 11.37
N THR A 177 11.29 -3.17 11.26
CA THR A 177 11.81 -2.12 12.17
C THR A 177 12.17 -0.79 11.50
N GLY A 178 11.96 -0.58 10.20
CA GLY A 178 11.98 0.78 9.61
C GLY A 178 12.54 0.93 8.18
N LYS A 179 12.10 2.03 7.54
CA LYS A 179 12.15 2.45 6.10
C LYS A 179 11.37 1.54 5.13
N LYS A 180 10.47 2.16 4.34
CA LYS A 180 9.58 1.51 3.35
C LYS A 180 10.39 0.56 2.45
N PRO A 181 10.29 -0.76 2.62
CA PRO A 181 11.01 -1.70 1.77
C PRO A 181 10.32 -1.72 0.41
N LYS A 182 11.10 -1.70 -0.67
CA LYS A 182 10.58 -2.08 -1.98
C LYS A 182 10.37 -3.59 -1.96
N ILE A 183 9.12 -4.02 -1.82
CA ILE A 183 8.76 -5.43 -1.83
C ILE A 183 8.30 -5.81 -3.22
N HIS A 184 8.89 -6.87 -3.77
CA HIS A 184 8.39 -7.51 -4.99
C HIS A 184 7.16 -8.34 -4.63
N ILE A 185 6.00 -7.82 -5.01
CA ILE A 185 4.72 -8.49 -4.83
C ILE A 185 4.36 -9.10 -6.18
N ARG A 186 4.00 -10.38 -6.15
CA ARG A 186 3.50 -11.12 -7.30
C ARG A 186 2.11 -11.61 -6.94
N SER A 187 1.12 -10.99 -7.55
CA SER A 187 -0.28 -11.30 -7.28
C SER A 187 -0.89 -11.98 -8.48
N ILE A 188 -1.76 -12.95 -8.22
CA ILE A 188 -2.56 -13.61 -9.24
C ILE A 188 -4.01 -13.34 -8.89
N VAL A 189 -4.74 -12.81 -9.86
CA VAL A 189 -6.16 -12.52 -9.74
C VAL A 189 -6.96 -13.70 -10.26
N PHE A 190 -7.97 -14.09 -9.49
CA PHE A 190 -8.84 -15.22 -9.75
C PHE A 190 -10.27 -14.74 -9.93
N ALA A 191 -10.88 -15.16 -11.03
CA ALA A 191 -12.32 -15.04 -11.23
C ALA A 191 -13.10 -15.85 -10.16
N PRO A 192 -14.41 -15.62 -10.00
CA PRO A 192 -15.25 -16.34 -9.03
C PRO A 192 -15.24 -17.88 -9.17
N ASN A 193 -14.86 -18.41 -10.34
CA ASN A 193 -14.69 -19.84 -10.58
C ASN A 193 -13.28 -20.36 -10.24
N ASP A 194 -12.48 -19.60 -9.49
CA ASP A 194 -11.11 -19.92 -9.09
C ASP A 194 -10.12 -20.11 -10.26
N ILE A 195 -10.40 -19.52 -11.43
CA ILE A 195 -9.49 -19.53 -12.57
C ILE A 195 -8.66 -18.25 -12.61
N ALA A 196 -7.35 -18.39 -12.78
CA ALA A 196 -6.44 -17.25 -12.88
C ALA A 196 -6.67 -16.44 -14.16
N THR A 197 -6.98 -15.15 -14.02
CA THR A 197 -7.31 -14.22 -15.12
C THR A 197 -6.23 -13.18 -15.36
N LYS A 198 -5.45 -12.83 -14.33
CA LYS A 198 -4.42 -11.78 -14.43
C LYS A 198 -3.24 -12.06 -13.50
N ILE A 199 -2.05 -11.70 -13.97
CA ILE A 199 -0.82 -11.70 -13.17
C ILE A 199 -0.39 -10.25 -13.00
N ILE A 200 -0.09 -9.87 -11.76
CA ILE A 200 0.32 -8.53 -11.37
C ILE A 200 1.72 -8.64 -10.79
N LYS A 201 2.67 -7.97 -11.45
CA LYS A 201 4.06 -7.87 -11.01
C LYS A 201 4.31 -6.44 -10.61
N THR A 202 4.41 -6.19 -9.31
CA THR A 202 4.54 -4.83 -8.78
C THR A 202 5.63 -4.79 -7.74
N ASP A 203 6.30 -3.65 -7.69
CA ASP A 203 7.26 -3.33 -6.65
C ASP A 203 6.65 -2.21 -5.80
N GLY A 204 6.55 -2.39 -4.49
CA GLY A 204 5.92 -1.37 -3.68
C GLY A 204 5.53 -1.81 -2.28
N ASN A 205 4.53 -1.12 -1.72
CA ASN A 205 4.01 -1.37 -0.38
C ASN A 205 3.08 -2.60 -0.40
N PRO A 206 3.35 -3.66 0.40
CA PRO A 206 2.51 -4.87 0.46
C PRO A 206 1.07 -4.62 0.90
N TYR A 207 0.81 -3.45 1.48
CA TYR A 207 -0.50 -3.04 1.95
C TYR A 207 -1.32 -2.25 0.91
N ASN A 208 -0.78 -1.92 -0.27
CA ASN A 208 -1.49 -1.18 -1.32
C ASN A 208 -1.61 -1.98 -2.62
N GLN A 209 -2.46 -3.00 -2.65
CA GLN A 209 -2.56 -3.94 -3.79
C GLN A 209 -3.62 -3.54 -4.84
N SER A 210 -4.48 -2.57 -4.52
CA SER A 210 -5.51 -2.06 -5.43
C SER A 210 -4.98 -1.09 -6.48
N GLU A 211 -3.74 -0.62 -6.34
CA GLU A 211 -3.12 0.40 -7.19
C GLU A 211 -3.09 0.01 -8.68
N ASN A 212 -3.07 -1.29 -9.01
CA ASN A 212 -3.02 -1.83 -10.38
C ASN A 212 -4.31 -2.51 -10.86
N LEU A 213 -5.40 -2.28 -10.13
CA LEU A 213 -6.70 -2.93 -10.31
C LEU A 213 -7.82 -1.93 -10.54
N CYS A 214 -7.73 -0.81 -9.84
CA CYS A 214 -8.65 0.29 -9.98
C CYS A 214 -8.34 1.09 -11.26
N LYS A 215 -9.41 1.61 -11.87
CA LYS A 215 -9.35 2.51 -13.02
C LYS A 215 -9.79 3.91 -12.58
N ILE A 216 -8.99 4.91 -12.91
CA ILE A 216 -9.36 6.33 -12.79
C ILE A 216 -9.92 6.83 -14.14
N ILE A 217 -11.08 7.49 -14.10
CA ILE A 217 -11.75 8.13 -15.23
C ILE A 217 -11.92 9.61 -14.89
N ASN A 218 -11.54 10.50 -15.81
CA ASN A 218 -11.65 11.96 -15.66
C ASN A 218 -12.71 12.51 -16.63
N ASN A 219 -13.55 13.45 -16.17
CA ASN A 219 -14.63 14.10 -16.95
C ASN A 219 -14.41 15.61 -17.17
#